data_AF-A0A927V3D6-F1
#
_entry.id   AF-A0A927V3D6-F1
#
_cell.length_a   1.000
_cell.length_b   1.000
_cell.length_c   1.000
_cell.angle_alpha   90.00
_cell.angle_beta   90.00
_cell.angle_gamma   90.00
#
_symmetry.space_group_name_H-M   'P 1'
#
loop_
_entity.id
_entity.type
_entity.pdbx_description
1 polymer ?
#
loop_
_entity_poly.entity_id
_entity_poly.type
_entity_poly.pdbx_seq_one_letter_code
_entity_poly.pdbx_strand_id
1 'polypeptide(L)' 'MNRVRQLINADYAETVGIFGEGVGVAVLDTGIYPHPDFDTRIVAFHDFLHNQRSAYDDCGHGTHVT' A
#
# COMPACT_ATOMS: atom_id res chain seq x y z
N MET A 1 -5.70 -8.91 -6.41
CA MET A 1 -6.84 -8.84 -5.46
C MET A 1 -8.24 -8.79 -6.14
N ASN A 2 -8.42 -9.17 -7.41
CA ASN A 2 -9.67 -8.89 -8.15
C ASN A 2 -10.92 -9.58 -7.57
N ARG A 3 -10.80 -10.81 -7.07
CA ARG A 3 -11.92 -11.54 -6.46
C ARG A 3 -12.49 -10.85 -5.22
N VAL A 4 -11.62 -10.34 -4.34
CA VAL A 4 -12.05 -9.68 -3.09
C VAL A 4 -12.76 -8.37 -3.40
N ARG A 5 -12.24 -7.60 -4.36
CA ARG A 5 -12.84 -6.33 -4.81
C ARG A 5 -14.29 -6.49 -5.26
N GLN A 6 -14.59 -7.55 -6.01
CA GLN A 6 -15.95 -7.89 -6.42
C GLN A 6 -16.85 -8.24 -5.23
N LEU A 7 -16.35 -9.03 -4.27
CA LEU A 7 -17.13 -9.47 -3.11
C LEU A 7 -17.53 -8.32 -2.18
N ILE A 8 -16.72 -7.25 -2.11
CA ILE A 8 -16.99 -6.08 -1.26
C ILE A 8 -17.59 -4.89 -2.03
N ASN A 9 -17.93 -5.06 -3.31
CA ASN A 9 -18.41 -3.99 -4.19
C ASN A 9 -17.44 -2.80 -4.35
N ALA A 10 -16.13 -3.03 -4.24
CA ALA A 10 -15.13 -1.97 -4.47
C ALA A 10 -15.20 -1.43 -5.92
N ASP A 11 -15.52 -2.30 -6.87
CA ASP A 11 -15.67 -1.90 -8.28
C ASP A 11 -16.80 -0.87 -8.47
N TYR A 12 -17.89 -0.94 -7.66
CA TYR A 12 -18.95 0.07 -7.71
C TYR A 12 -18.44 1.44 -7.24
N ALA A 13 -17.65 1.47 -6.16
CA ALA A 13 -17.05 2.71 -5.66
C ALA A 13 -16.24 3.41 -6.76
N GLU A 14 -15.47 2.66 -7.53
CA GLU A 14 -14.72 3.19 -8.67
C GLU A 14 -15.61 3.68 -9.81
N THR A 15 -16.71 2.97 -10.13
CA THR A 15 -17.66 3.44 -11.16
C THR A 15 -18.32 4.77 -10.82
N VAL A 16 -18.42 5.11 -9.53
CA VAL A 16 -18.92 6.42 -9.07
C VAL A 16 -17.80 7.41 -8.72
N GLY A 17 -16.55 7.08 -9.05
CA GLY A 17 -15.40 7.99 -8.97
C GLY A 17 -14.66 8.02 -7.64
N ILE A 18 -14.83 7.00 -6.78
CA ILE A 18 -14.15 6.91 -5.49
C ILE A 18 -12.91 6.03 -5.62
N PHE A 19 -11.73 6.65 -5.67
CA PHE A 19 -10.42 5.97 -5.83
C PHE A 19 -9.48 6.11 -4.63
N GLY A 20 -9.90 6.82 -3.57
CA GLY A 20 -9.06 7.10 -2.40
C GLY A 20 -8.08 8.26 -2.58
N GLU A 21 -8.24 9.09 -3.62
CA GLU A 21 -7.43 10.29 -3.81
C GLU A 21 -7.48 11.21 -2.59
N GLY A 22 -6.32 11.72 -2.16
CA GLY A 22 -6.19 12.56 -0.97
C GLY A 22 -6.21 11.81 0.37
N VAL A 23 -6.35 10.48 0.37
CA VAL A 23 -6.31 9.65 1.57
C VAL A 23 -4.94 8.99 1.74
N GLY A 24 -4.28 9.26 2.88
CA GLY A 24 -3.07 8.55 3.29
C GLY A 24 -3.41 7.35 4.17
N VAL A 25 -2.82 6.19 3.88
CA VAL A 25 -2.93 4.97 4.70
C VAL A 25 -1.56 4.61 5.23
N ALA A 26 -1.42 4.51 6.55
CA ALA A 26 -0.21 4.02 7.19
C ALA A 26 -0.35 2.51 7.48
N VAL A 27 0.59 1.72 6.98
CA VAL A 27 0.64 0.27 7.17
C VAL A 27 1.84 -0.05 8.07
N LEU A 28 1.58 -0.66 9.24
CA LEU A 28 2.63 -1.12 10.15
C LEU A 28 2.83 -2.62 9.95
N ASP A 29 3.88 -2.99 9.23
CA ASP A 29 4.16 -4.36 8.80
C ASP A 29 5.68 -4.57 8.63
N THR A 30 6.11 -5.59 7.89
CA THR A 30 7.54 -5.91 7.66
C THR A 30 8.29 -4.86 6.85
N GLY A 31 7.57 -3.96 6.17
CA GLY A 31 8.14 -2.89 5.36
C GLY A 31 7.32 -2.63 4.10
N ILE A 32 7.91 -1.89 3.17
CA ILE A 32 7.37 -1.69 1.82
C ILE A 32 8.51 -1.49 0.83
N TYR A 33 8.52 -2.29 -0.24
CA TYR A 33 9.45 -2.13 -1.34
C TYR A 33 8.91 -1.12 -2.36
N PRO A 34 9.75 -0.22 -2.94
CA PRO A 34 9.34 0.70 -4.01
C PRO A 34 9.07 -0.04 -5.34
N HIS A 35 8.01 -0.83 -5.37
CA HIS A 35 7.52 -1.55 -6.54
C HIS A 35 6.83 -0.58 -7.53
N PRO A 36 6.91 -0.81 -8.86
CA PRO A 36 6.27 0.05 -9.86
C PRO A 36 4.78 0.31 -9.64
N ASP A 37 4.06 -0.62 -9.01
CA ASP A 37 2.63 -0.46 -8.69
C ASP A 37 2.37 0.69 -7.71
N PHE A 38 3.34 1.05 -6.87
CA PHE A 38 3.24 2.19 -5.96
C PHE A 38 3.67 3.50 -6.61
N ASP A 39 4.57 3.47 -7.59
CA ASP A 39 5.12 4.66 -8.25
C ASP A 39 5.50 5.75 -7.23
N THR A 40 4.85 6.91 -7.28
CA THR A 40 5.12 8.06 -6.39
C THR A 40 4.25 8.08 -5.13
N ARG A 41 3.48 7.02 -4.86
CA ARG A 41 2.49 6.97 -3.75
C ARG A 41 3.10 6.66 -2.38
N ILE A 42 4.36 6.23 -2.29
CA ILE A 42 5.07 6.06 -1.02
C ILE A 42 5.57 7.42 -0.53
N VAL A 43 4.75 8.12 0.24
CA VAL A 43 5.04 9.49 0.71
C VAL A 43 5.85 9.57 2.01
N ALA A 44 5.90 8.49 2.78
CA ALA A 44 6.64 8.39 4.03
C ALA A 44 7.04 6.94 4.32
N PHE A 45 8.17 6.76 5.01
CA PHE A 45 8.63 5.47 5.51
C PHE A 45 9.30 5.66 6.87
N HIS A 46 9.08 4.72 7.79
CA HIS A 46 9.73 4.69 9.08
C HIS A 46 9.97 3.26 9.53
N ASP A 47 11.21 2.95 9.88
CA ASP A 47 11.64 1.64 10.34
C ASP A 47 11.99 1.70 11.84
N PHE A 48 11.19 1.00 12.65
CA PHE A 48 11.36 0.91 14.10
C PHE A 48 12.37 -0.17 14.53
N LEU A 49 12.81 -1.05 13.62
CA LEU A 49 13.68 -2.19 13.93
C LEU A 49 15.14 -1.89 13.62
N HIS A 50 15.43 -1.41 12.40
CA HIS A 50 16.82 -1.24 11.93
C HIS A 50 17.18 0.22 11.65
N ASN A 51 16.25 1.17 11.88
CA ASN A 51 16.41 2.60 11.61
C ASN A 51 16.86 2.91 10.17
N GLN A 52 16.45 2.09 9.20
CA GLN A 52 16.72 2.40 7.80
C GLN A 52 15.96 3.64 7.36
N ARG A 53 16.62 4.44 6.50
CA ARG A 53 16.06 5.70 5.99
C ARG A 53 15.30 5.54 4.69
N SER A 54 15.66 4.54 3.89
CA SER A 54 15.03 4.25 2.61
C SER A 54 14.02 3.11 2.78
N ALA A 55 12.90 3.21 2.08
CA ALA A 55 11.87 2.17 2.09
C ALA A 55 12.43 0.84 1.58
N TYR A 56 12.18 -0.22 2.33
CA TYR A 56 12.54 -1.59 2.00
C TYR A 56 11.56 -2.56 2.67
N ASP A 57 11.58 -3.81 2.22
CA ASP A 57 10.87 -4.93 2.84
C ASP A 57 11.68 -6.19 2.59
N ASP A 58 12.12 -6.84 3.67
CA ASP A 58 12.97 -8.03 3.64
C ASP A 58 12.18 -9.35 3.79
N CYS A 59 10.89 -9.27 4.10
CA CYS A 59 9.99 -10.42 4.17
C CYS A 59 9.00 -10.45 3.00
N GLY A 60 8.57 -9.29 2.52
CA GLY A 60 7.63 -9.13 1.40
C GLY A 60 6.15 -9.09 1.82
N HIS A 61 5.83 -9.37 3.08
CA HIS A 61 4.44 -9.36 3.56
C HIS A 61 3.84 -7.95 3.51
N GLY A 62 4.55 -6.95 4.03
CA GLY A 62 4.08 -5.56 4.00
C GLY A 62 3.91 -5.01 2.58
N THR A 63 4.82 -5.35 1.66
CA THR A 63 4.71 -5.01 0.24
C THR A 63 3.50 -5.68 -0.42
N HIS A 64 3.17 -6.93 -0.05
CA HIS A 64 2.01 -7.64 -0.59
C HIS A 64 0.67 -7.13 -0.03
N VAL A 65 0.66 -6.70 1.24
CA VAL A 65 -0.53 -6.15 1.91
C VAL A 65 -0.87 -4.75 1.39
N THR A 66 0.16 -3.95 1.09
CA THR A 66 0.01 -2.55 0.63
C THR A 66 -0.42 -2.45 -0.82
#